data_AF-A0A7S2XAE9-F1
#
_entry.id   AF-A0A7S2XAE9-F1
#
_cell.length_a   1.000
_cell.length_b   1.000
_cell.length_c   1.000
_cell.angle_alpha   90.00
_cell.angle_beta   90.00
_cell.angle_gamma   90.00
#
_symmetry.space_group_name_H-M   'P 1'
#
loop_
_entity.id
_entity.type
_entity.pdbx_description
1 polymer ?
#
loop_
_entity_poly.entity_id
_entity_poly.type
_entity_poly.pdbx_seq_one_letter_code
_entity_poly.pdbx_strand_id
1 'polypeptide(L)'
;MSVLVKMTGSEYKENVLLCKGAPEMLLTRCNRIMLQDGTVQKITKAEQKELIELSQDMASTPLRVLALAMKDDLPAALKTMAKGDEGKGHEMLNTAPENYVKIEKDMIFLGLAGIKDPARPEVKESIERCQTAGMRVIMITGDTKPTAEAIGREIGLFDEDESIE
;
A
#
# COMPACT_ATOMS: atom_id res chain seq x y z
N MET A 1 -4.16 -1.53 6.42
CA MET A 1 -5.03 -0.64 7.23
C MET A 1 -6.32 -0.50 6.46
N SER A 2 -7.45 -0.70 7.14
CA SER A 2 -8.76 -0.54 6.54
C SER A 2 -9.67 0.35 7.38
N VAL A 3 -10.70 0.88 6.74
CA VAL A 3 -11.75 1.69 7.35
C VAL A 3 -13.10 1.21 6.88
N LEU A 4 -14.06 1.08 7.80
CA LEU A 4 -15.45 0.78 7.49
C LEU A 4 -16.18 2.11 7.22
N VAL A 5 -16.79 2.24 6.05
CA VAL A 5 -17.40 3.48 5.59
C VAL A 5 -18.82 3.23 5.15
N LYS A 6 -19.75 4.10 5.59
CA LYS A 6 -21.08 4.19 5.01
C LYS A 6 -21.01 5.09 3.78
N MET A 7 -21.20 4.54 2.60
CA MET A 7 -21.20 5.33 1.37
C MET A 7 -22.47 6.16 1.28
N THR A 8 -22.33 7.48 1.14
CA THR A 8 -23.45 8.40 0.94
C THR A 8 -23.65 8.60 -0.56
N GLY A 9 -24.34 7.66 -1.20
CA GLY A 9 -24.66 7.67 -2.63
C GLY A 9 -25.58 6.49 -2.98
N SER A 10 -26.46 6.65 -3.98
CA SER A 10 -27.57 5.73 -4.29
C SER A 10 -27.15 4.31 -4.72
N GLU A 11 -25.89 4.08 -5.05
CA GLU A 11 -25.39 2.78 -5.52
C GLU A 11 -25.09 1.79 -4.39
N TYR A 12 -24.76 2.27 -3.19
CA TYR A 12 -24.35 1.42 -2.07
C TYR A 12 -25.28 1.61 -0.88
N LYS A 13 -26.15 0.63 -0.62
CA LYS A 13 -27.09 0.61 0.52
C LYS A 13 -26.45 0.13 1.82
N GLU A 14 -25.31 -0.54 1.71
CA GLU A 14 -24.58 -1.15 2.82
C GLU A 14 -23.20 -0.48 2.98
N ASN A 15 -22.59 -0.68 4.14
CA ASN A 15 -21.23 -0.25 4.43
C ASN A 15 -20.24 -0.97 3.51
N VAL A 16 -19.11 -0.31 3.26
CA VAL A 16 -17.98 -0.82 2.47
C VAL A 16 -16.72 -0.72 3.32
N LEU A 17 -15.85 -1.72 3.22
CA LEU A 17 -14.51 -1.65 3.79
C LEU A 17 -13.54 -1.14 2.72
N LEU A 18 -12.83 -0.05 3.00
CA LEU A 18 -11.74 0.44 2.15
C LEU A 18 -10.42 0.07 2.81
N CYS A 19 -9.49 -0.51 2.05
CA CYS A 19 -8.21 -0.98 2.56
C CYS A 19 -7.06 -0.42 1.73
N LYS A 20 -5.98 -0.04 2.42
CA LYS A 20 -4.68 0.29 1.82
C LYS A 20 -3.55 -0.47 2.50
N GLY A 21 -2.50 -0.76 1.76
CA GLY A 21 -1.32 -1.43 2.30
C GLY A 21 -0.20 -1.62 1.28
N ALA A 22 0.85 -2.34 1.69
CA ALA A 22 1.92 -2.77 0.80
C ALA A 22 1.34 -3.65 -0.34
N PRO A 23 1.75 -3.45 -1.60
CA PRO A 23 1.21 -4.18 -2.75
C PRO A 23 1.23 -5.70 -2.59
N GLU A 24 2.37 -6.26 -2.19
CA GLU A 24 2.61 -7.70 -2.06
C GLU A 24 1.68 -8.30 -0.98
N MET A 25 1.50 -7.59 0.12
CA MET A 25 0.65 -8.04 1.22
C MET A 25 -0.83 -7.89 0.90
N LEU A 26 -1.25 -6.82 0.23
CA LEU A 26 -2.66 -6.57 -0.05
C LEU A 26 -3.19 -7.46 -1.18
N LEU A 27 -2.40 -7.68 -2.24
CA LEU A 27 -2.78 -8.52 -3.37
C LEU A 27 -3.04 -9.98 -2.95
N THR A 28 -2.30 -10.51 -1.97
CA THR A 28 -2.57 -11.86 -1.42
C THR A 28 -3.95 -12.01 -0.77
N ARG A 29 -4.58 -10.89 -0.42
CA ARG A 29 -5.90 -10.82 0.21
C ARG A 29 -7.01 -10.44 -0.77
N CYS A 30 -6.68 -10.23 -2.04
CA CYS A 30 -7.62 -9.90 -3.10
C CYS A 30 -7.92 -11.15 -3.95
N ASN A 31 -9.20 -11.40 -4.22
CA ASN A 31 -9.65 -12.47 -5.10
C ASN A 31 -10.38 -11.94 -6.35
N ARG A 32 -10.60 -10.62 -6.38
CA ARG A 32 -11.26 -9.89 -7.45
C ARG A 32 -10.45 -8.64 -7.82
N ILE A 33 -10.67 -8.12 -9.02
CA ILE A 33 -10.11 -6.87 -9.51
C ILE A 33 -11.21 -6.05 -10.20
N MET A 34 -11.20 -4.74 -9.98
CA MET A 34 -12.02 -3.79 -10.72
C MET A 34 -11.24 -3.28 -11.92
N LEU A 35 -11.81 -3.42 -13.11
CA LEU A 35 -11.25 -2.92 -14.36
C LEU A 35 -11.62 -1.44 -14.57
N GLN A 36 -10.99 -0.81 -15.56
CA GLN A 36 -11.15 0.61 -15.85
C GLN A 36 -12.59 1.01 -16.24
N ASP A 37 -13.36 0.08 -16.81
CA ASP A 37 -14.77 0.28 -17.13
C ASP A 37 -15.71 0.09 -15.93
N GLY A 38 -15.15 -0.18 -14.74
CA GLY A 38 -15.88 -0.45 -13.50
C GLY A 38 -16.34 -1.89 -13.34
N THR A 39 -16.07 -2.78 -14.31
CA THR A 39 -16.44 -4.20 -14.17
C THR A 39 -15.55 -4.91 -13.16
N VAL A 40 -16.11 -5.86 -12.43
CA VAL A 40 -15.39 -6.64 -11.42
C VAL A 40 -15.28 -8.08 -11.89
N GLN A 41 -14.05 -8.60 -11.96
CA GLN A 41 -13.78 -10.00 -12.30
C GLN A 41 -12.89 -10.68 -11.26
N LYS A 42 -12.78 -12.01 -11.34
CA LYS A 42 -11.80 -12.75 -10.53
C LYS A 42 -10.39 -12.37 -10.98
N ILE A 43 -9.53 -12.11 -10.02
CA ILE A 43 -8.11 -11.88 -10.31
C ILE A 43 -7.39 -13.22 -10.48
N THR A 44 -6.64 -13.36 -11.56
CA THR A 44 -5.82 -14.53 -11.85
C THR A 44 -4.44 -14.42 -11.19
N LYS A 45 -3.73 -15.54 -11.10
CA LYS A 45 -2.34 -15.55 -10.58
C LYS A 45 -1.36 -14.81 -11.50
N ALA A 46 -1.62 -14.81 -12.80
CA ALA A 46 -0.84 -14.05 -13.77
C ALA A 46 -1.00 -12.55 -13.54
N GLU A 47 -2.25 -12.06 -13.47
CA GLU A 47 -2.53 -10.64 -13.18
C GLU A 47 -1.99 -10.20 -11.81
N GLN A 48 -2.09 -11.05 -10.78
CA GLN A 48 -1.48 -10.76 -9.48
C GLN A 48 0.04 -10.56 -9.59
N LYS A 49 0.71 -11.39 -10.39
CA LYS A 49 2.16 -11.29 -10.61
C LYS A 49 2.51 -10.01 -11.39
N GLU A 50 1.80 -9.72 -12.46
CA GLU A 50 2.00 -8.50 -13.27
C GLU A 50 1.83 -7.22 -12.43
N LEU A 51 0.84 -7.18 -11.52
CA LEU A 51 0.64 -6.04 -10.63
C LEU A 51 1.77 -5.88 -9.59
N ILE A 52 2.36 -6.98 -9.14
CA ILE A 52 3.53 -6.94 -8.25
C ILE A 52 4.74 -6.39 -9.03
N GLU A 53 4.99 -6.88 -10.24
CA GLU A 53 6.07 -6.40 -11.10
C GLU A 53 5.90 -4.90 -11.40
N LEU A 54 4.70 -4.46 -11.77
CA LEU A 54 4.38 -3.05 -11.96
C LEU A 54 4.65 -2.21 -10.69
N SER A 55 4.34 -2.74 -9.50
CA SER A 55 4.61 -2.02 -8.25
C SER A 55 6.12 -1.89 -7.96
N GLN A 56 6.93 -2.88 -8.38
CA GLN A 56 8.38 -2.83 -8.25
C GLN A 56 8.99 -1.84 -9.25
N ASP A 57 8.50 -1.83 -10.48
CA ASP A 57 8.89 -0.85 -11.49
C ASP A 57 8.58 0.58 -11.03
N MET A 58 7.40 0.81 -10.45
CA MET A 58 7.07 2.09 -9.83
C MET A 58 8.03 2.45 -8.69
N ALA A 59 8.38 1.49 -7.84
CA ALA A 59 9.30 1.69 -6.71
C ALA A 59 10.74 2.02 -7.15
N SER A 60 11.14 1.64 -8.38
CA SER A 60 12.43 2.03 -8.98
C SER A 60 12.52 3.54 -9.27
N THR A 61 11.38 4.24 -9.31
CA THR A 61 11.30 5.69 -9.55
C THR A 61 11.05 6.51 -8.28
N PRO A 62 11.96 6.41 -7.30
CA PRO A 62 11.75 6.61 -5.85
C PRO A 62 10.31 6.89 -5.38
N LEU A 63 9.36 6.01 -5.72
CA LEU A 63 7.98 6.11 -5.27
C LEU A 63 7.74 5.18 -4.07
N ARG A 64 7.06 5.69 -3.05
CA ARG A 64 6.38 4.86 -2.06
C ARG A 64 5.06 4.39 -2.67
N VAL A 65 4.99 3.09 -2.99
CA VAL A 65 3.82 2.49 -3.64
C VAL A 65 2.86 1.91 -2.61
N LEU A 66 1.57 2.23 -2.74
CA LEU A 66 0.48 1.65 -1.95
C LEU A 66 -0.53 0.98 -2.87
N ALA A 67 -0.96 -0.22 -2.50
CA ALA A 67 -2.13 -0.84 -3.11
C ALA A 67 -3.41 -0.39 -2.40
N LEU A 68 -4.48 -0.27 -3.18
CA LEU A 68 -5.83 0.06 -2.74
C LEU A 68 -6.78 -1.08 -3.08
N ALA A 69 -7.65 -1.42 -2.12
CA ALA A 69 -8.65 -2.44 -2.28
C ALA A 69 -9.94 -2.06 -1.56
N MET A 70 -11.06 -2.67 -1.94
CA MET A 70 -12.33 -2.55 -1.25
C MET A 70 -12.99 -3.90 -1.00
N LYS A 71 -13.91 -3.94 -0.05
CA LYS A 71 -14.80 -5.08 0.17
C LYS A 71 -16.22 -4.59 0.40
N ASP A 72 -17.10 -5.08 -0.45
CA ASP A 72 -18.54 -4.85 -0.48
C ASP A 72 -19.33 -6.00 0.16
N ASP A 73 -18.79 -7.22 0.11
CA ASP A 73 -19.36 -8.40 0.77
C ASP A 73 -18.90 -8.51 2.24
N LEU A 74 -19.51 -7.70 3.12
CA LEU A 74 -19.19 -7.68 4.54
C LEU A 74 -20.02 -8.67 5.37
N PRO A 75 -19.51 -9.14 6.52
CA PRO A 75 -20.32 -9.83 7.51
C PRO A 75 -21.59 -9.03 7.85
N ALA A 76 -22.72 -9.71 8.08
CA ALA A 76 -24.01 -9.08 8.34
C ALA A 76 -23.97 -8.03 9.46
N ALA A 77 -23.18 -8.29 10.50
CA ALA A 77 -22.99 -7.37 11.63
C ALA A 77 -22.31 -6.05 11.26
N LEU A 78 -21.56 -5.99 10.14
CA LEU A 78 -20.84 -4.80 9.68
C LEU A 78 -21.55 -4.06 8.54
N LYS A 79 -22.46 -4.72 7.80
CA LYS A 79 -23.17 -4.16 6.65
C LYS A 79 -23.96 -2.89 6.96
N THR A 80 -24.57 -2.82 8.14
CA THR A 80 -25.43 -1.68 8.54
C THR A 80 -24.99 -1.01 9.84
N MET A 81 -23.80 -1.36 10.35
CA MET A 81 -23.27 -0.80 11.59
C MET A 81 -23.19 0.73 11.49
N ALA A 82 -23.79 1.42 12.46
CA ALA A 82 -23.72 2.87 12.58
C ALA A 82 -22.54 3.29 13.46
N LYS A 83 -22.08 4.53 13.30
CA LYS A 83 -21.08 5.10 14.21
C LYS A 83 -21.66 5.16 15.63
N GLY A 84 -20.95 4.59 16.60
CA GLY A 84 -21.41 4.50 18.00
C GLY A 84 -22.38 3.36 18.27
N ASP A 85 -22.61 2.46 17.31
CA ASP A 85 -23.27 1.18 17.56
C ASP A 85 -22.39 0.33 18.51
N GLU A 86 -23.00 -0.26 19.53
CA GLU A 86 -22.38 -1.15 20.52
C GLU A 86 -22.85 -2.61 20.36
N GLY A 87 -23.51 -2.93 19.24
CA GLY A 87 -23.98 -4.26 18.91
C GLY A 87 -22.87 -5.21 18.42
N LYS A 88 -23.29 -6.30 17.76
CA LYS A 88 -22.39 -7.40 17.31
C LYS A 88 -21.24 -6.93 16.41
N GLY A 89 -21.44 -5.88 15.63
CA GLY A 89 -20.40 -5.32 14.77
C GLY A 89 -19.27 -4.67 15.58
N HIS A 90 -19.65 -3.93 16.64
CA HIS A 90 -18.71 -3.34 17.57
C HIS A 90 -17.91 -4.39 18.32
N GLU A 91 -18.59 -5.41 18.84
CA GLU A 91 -17.93 -6.55 19.49
C GLU A 91 -16.91 -7.18 18.54
N MET A 92 -17.33 -7.57 17.33
CA MET A 92 -16.46 -8.17 16.31
C MET A 92 -15.18 -7.36 16.04
N LEU A 93 -15.28 -6.02 16.02
CA LEU A 93 -14.13 -5.15 15.77
C LEU A 93 -13.24 -4.94 17.01
N ASN A 94 -13.75 -5.10 18.23
CA ASN A 94 -13.02 -4.77 19.46
C ASN A 94 -12.58 -5.98 20.30
N THR A 95 -13.03 -7.20 20.00
CA THR A 95 -12.66 -8.38 20.81
C THR A 95 -11.24 -8.88 20.56
N ALA A 96 -10.77 -8.88 19.30
CA ALA A 96 -9.54 -9.57 18.94
C ALA A 96 -8.92 -9.04 17.62
N PRO A 97 -7.62 -8.69 17.57
CA PRO A 97 -6.96 -8.22 16.35
C PRO A 97 -7.01 -9.21 15.17
N GLU A 98 -7.12 -10.51 15.45
CA GLU A 98 -7.21 -11.56 14.43
C GLU A 98 -8.48 -11.44 13.57
N ASN A 99 -9.51 -10.76 14.09
CA ASN A 99 -10.73 -10.49 13.34
C ASN A 99 -10.47 -9.56 12.17
N TYR A 100 -9.51 -8.64 12.27
CA TYR A 100 -9.14 -7.75 11.17
C TYR A 100 -8.62 -8.55 9.98
N VAL A 101 -7.78 -9.56 10.22
CA VAL A 101 -7.24 -10.43 9.16
C VAL A 101 -8.34 -11.25 8.48
N LYS A 102 -9.42 -11.60 9.20
CA LYS A 102 -10.58 -12.31 8.61
C LYS A 102 -11.45 -11.36 7.79
N ILE A 103 -11.63 -10.12 8.26
CA ILE A 103 -12.44 -9.10 7.59
C ILE A 103 -11.73 -8.63 6.30
N GLU A 104 -10.43 -8.36 6.37
CA GLU A 104 -9.54 -7.92 5.28
C GLU A 104 -9.13 -9.07 4.33
N LYS A 105 -10.07 -9.92 3.91
CA LYS A 105 -9.87 -11.00 2.93
C LYS A 105 -10.93 -10.94 1.83
N ASP A 106 -10.66 -11.61 0.71
CA ASP A 106 -11.60 -11.72 -0.43
C ASP A 106 -12.01 -10.36 -0.99
N MET A 107 -11.03 -9.44 -1.01
CA MET A 107 -11.21 -8.06 -1.44
C MET A 107 -11.15 -7.92 -2.97
N ILE A 108 -11.65 -6.79 -3.43
CA ILE A 108 -11.55 -6.31 -4.81
C ILE A 108 -10.37 -5.35 -4.87
N PHE A 109 -9.34 -5.69 -5.64
CA PHE A 109 -8.23 -4.79 -5.93
C PHE A 109 -8.71 -3.64 -6.82
N LEU A 110 -8.31 -2.41 -6.49
CA LEU A 110 -8.70 -1.20 -7.19
C LEU A 110 -7.55 -0.57 -7.97
N GLY A 111 -6.33 -0.62 -7.44
CA GLY A 111 -5.19 -0.02 -8.12
C GLY A 111 -3.99 0.23 -7.20
N LEU A 112 -2.95 0.80 -7.81
CA LEU A 112 -1.73 1.24 -7.14
C LEU A 112 -1.70 2.78 -7.12
N ALA A 113 -1.13 3.33 -6.05
CA ALA A 113 -0.80 4.74 -5.94
C ALA A 113 0.68 4.88 -5.61
N GLY A 114 1.43 5.62 -6.43
CA GLY A 114 2.82 5.96 -6.18
C GLY A 114 2.92 7.37 -5.59
N ILE A 115 3.60 7.50 -4.45
CA ILE A 115 3.79 8.78 -3.77
C ILE A 115 5.28 9.07 -3.74
N LYS A 116 5.71 10.17 -4.36
CA LYS A 116 7.10 10.63 -4.28
C LYS A 116 7.28 11.47 -3.02
N ASP A 117 8.30 11.15 -2.23
CA ASP A 117 8.79 11.97 -1.13
C ASP A 117 10.22 12.40 -1.47
N PRO A 118 10.41 13.52 -2.19
CA PRO A 118 11.71 13.90 -2.71
C PRO A 118 12.67 14.26 -1.58
N ALA A 119 13.95 13.89 -1.74
CA ALA A 119 14.99 14.37 -0.84
C ALA A 119 15.09 15.90 -0.86
N ARG A 120 15.54 16.48 0.25
CA ARG A 120 15.76 17.94 0.29
C ARG A 120 16.87 18.32 -0.69
N PRO A 121 16.76 19.44 -1.42
CA PRO A 121 17.74 19.83 -2.44
C PRO A 121 19.19 19.87 -1.94
N GLU A 122 19.38 20.25 -0.67
CA GLU A 122 20.69 20.38 -0.02
C GLU A 122 21.35 19.05 0.39
N VAL A 123 20.62 17.92 0.32
CA VAL A 123 21.14 16.62 0.78
C VAL A 123 22.33 16.18 -0.05
N LYS A 124 22.25 16.31 -1.38
CA LYS A 124 23.31 15.87 -2.29
C LYS A 124 24.63 16.59 -2.02
N GLU A 125 24.60 17.92 -1.96
CA GLU A 125 25.78 18.73 -1.64
C GLU A 125 26.36 18.37 -0.26
N SER A 126 25.50 18.09 0.72
CA SER A 126 25.93 17.71 2.07
C SER A 126 26.65 16.36 2.09
N ILE A 127 26.15 15.38 1.33
CA ILE A 127 26.77 14.05 1.19
C ILE A 127 28.15 14.17 0.52
N GLU A 128 28.25 14.91 -0.58
CA GLU A 128 29.50 15.14 -1.31
C GLU A 128 30.57 15.77 -0.41
N ARG A 129 30.19 16.76 0.42
CA ARG A 129 31.09 17.41 1.37
C ARG A 129 31.59 16.45 2.46
N CYS A 130 30.71 15.59 2.99
CA CYS A 130 31.09 14.58 3.97
C CYS A 130 32.06 13.55 3.38
N GLN A 131 31.77 13.04 2.17
CA GLN A 131 32.62 12.07 1.48
C GLN A 131 34.00 12.66 1.16
N THR A 132 34.07 13.91 0.67
CA THR A 132 35.33 14.61 0.37
C THR A 132 36.17 14.84 1.64
N ALA A 133 35.52 15.00 2.80
CA ALA A 133 36.18 15.08 4.10
C ALA A 133 36.65 13.72 4.66
N GLY A 134 36.47 12.62 3.91
CA GLY A 134 36.83 11.27 4.33
C GLY A 134 35.84 10.64 5.33
N MET A 135 34.61 11.18 5.43
CA MET A 135 33.57 10.63 6.28
C MET A 135 32.69 9.64 5.52
N ARG A 136 32.40 8.50 6.14
CA ARG A 136 31.43 7.54 5.62
C ARG A 136 30.01 7.97 5.97
N VAL A 137 29.15 8.11 4.96
CA VAL A 137 27.72 8.36 5.13
C VAL A 137 26.97 7.03 5.05
N ILE A 138 25.97 6.82 5.93
CA ILE A 138 25.16 5.60 5.98
C ILE A 138 23.68 6.01 6.00
N MET A 139 22.89 5.44 5.09
CA MET A 139 21.44 5.58 5.10
C MET A 139 20.81 4.52 6.02
N ILE A 140 19.95 4.97 6.93
CA ILE A 140 19.09 4.10 7.75
C ILE A 140 17.65 4.46 7.38
N THR A 141 16.93 3.55 6.74
CA THR A 141 15.54 3.77 6.29
C THR A 141 14.67 2.55 6.59
N GLY A 142 13.36 2.79 6.70
CA GLY A 142 12.33 1.75 6.78
C GLY A 142 11.68 1.42 5.43
N ASP A 143 12.12 2.05 4.34
CA ASP A 143 11.65 1.74 2.99
C ASP A 143 12.17 0.38 2.51
N THR A 144 11.56 -0.15 1.44
CA THR A 144 12.02 -1.40 0.81
C THR A 144 13.39 -1.21 0.16
N LYS A 145 14.17 -2.30 0.01
CA LYS A 145 15.51 -2.24 -0.61
C LYS A 145 15.50 -1.50 -1.97
N PRO A 146 14.61 -1.81 -2.93
CA PRO A 146 14.57 -1.08 -4.21
C PRO A 146 14.35 0.43 -4.06
N THR A 147 13.43 0.84 -3.18
CA THR A 147 13.15 2.26 -2.93
C THR A 147 14.34 2.96 -2.28
N ALA A 148 14.97 2.33 -1.29
CA ALA A 148 16.12 2.87 -0.58
C ALA A 148 17.32 3.07 -1.51
N GLU A 149 17.58 2.11 -2.39
CA GLU A 149 18.64 2.22 -3.40
C GLU A 149 18.35 3.34 -4.40
N ALA A 150 17.11 3.45 -4.88
CA ALA A 150 16.72 4.49 -5.82
C ALA A 150 16.89 5.90 -5.20
N ILE A 151 16.50 6.07 -3.94
CA ILE A 151 16.75 7.32 -3.18
C ILE A 151 18.24 7.54 -2.99
N GLY A 152 19.00 6.50 -2.64
CA GLY A 152 20.45 6.57 -2.42
C GLY A 152 21.20 7.06 -3.67
N ARG A 153 20.83 6.55 -4.86
CA ARG A 153 21.36 7.03 -6.14
C ARG A 153 20.92 8.47 -6.44
N GLU A 154 19.66 8.83 -6.20
CA GLU A 154 19.14 10.20 -6.41
C GLU A 154 19.92 11.24 -5.59
N ILE A 155 20.29 10.92 -4.34
CA ILE A 155 21.01 11.83 -3.44
C ILE A 155 22.53 11.74 -3.54
N GLY A 156 23.09 10.89 -4.42
CA GLY A 156 24.53 10.71 -4.57
C GLY A 156 25.20 9.96 -3.41
N LEU A 157 24.45 9.15 -2.68
CA LEU A 157 25.02 8.25 -1.67
C LEU A 157 25.70 7.03 -2.30
N PHE A 158 25.19 6.57 -3.43
CA PHE A 158 25.72 5.46 -4.23
C PHE A 158 26.00 5.93 -5.66
N ASP A 159 27.02 5.38 -6.29
CA ASP A 159 27.23 5.57 -7.73
C ASP A 159 26.15 4.81 -8.55
N GLU A 160 25.92 5.21 -9.80
CA GLU A 160 24.88 4.62 -10.65
C GLU A 160 24.99 3.08 -10.75
N ASP A 161 26.22 2.58 -10.86
CA ASP A 161 26.54 1.16 -11.04
C ASP A 161 27.08 0.48 -9.76
N GLU A 162 27.03 1.14 -8.60
CA GLU A 162 27.56 0.55 -7.37
C GLU A 162 26.71 -0.65 -6.92
N SER A 163 27.38 -1.78 -6.66
CA SER A 163 26.75 -2.97 -6.09
C SER A 163 26.50 -2.77 -4.60
N ILE A 164 25.23 -2.76 -4.21
CA ILE A 164 24.79 -2.56 -2.83
C ILE A 164 24.46 -3.93 -2.23
N GLU A 165 25.49 -4.59 -1.67
CA GLU A 165 25.36 -5.82 -0.87
C GLU A 165 24.95 -5.54 0.58
#